data_AF-A0A292QP00-F1
#
_entry.id   AF-A0A292QP00-F1
#
_cell.length_a   1.000
_cell.length_b   1.000
_cell.length_c   1.000
_cell.angle_alpha   90.00
_cell.angle_beta   90.00
_cell.angle_gamma   90.00
#
_symmetry.space_group_name_H-M   'P 1'
#
loop_
_entity.id
_entity.type
_entity.pdbx_description
1 polymer ?
#
loop_
_entity_poly.entity_id
_entity_poly.type
_entity_poly.pdbx_seq_one_letter_code
_entity_poly.pdbx_strand_id
1 'polypeptide(L)'
;MGMSASQARFLGLTARKTNVEFEGQQINQQRTTLSNQSANYYNDLLGMAVPVPPSVDDYTKAVYTFEDGALTNQITAMIAQNNGTYTVSYLRTWKDDFSMVSAATSIVTRTTDGANNNYKVGSNTLRKLGEFGDDAIKTTEKTQTVGNKIVIDGISYAVTKKDDGYYIDEKTGDTTEVPLTAEEQKNIGYYSYDAKKDLLVQYQKNGNGTYSPINENGIVDTTTTVTEDKVLPAIYDEKNDKVSWVSQKDDGTLVKKDYKTQERQLTQAEIASITTQEGGDVTIDGDAINDEYLKSLSEDQLKQLLKEEEQYLSLLKQKYGDGDYMVRYVQNTTTGEYEPYFYKLDNLQNANYDANGNSQSNINCYKIGTETKTEEVKAVEGCEIEKDSSGRYINITIKDASGNKITYALTTTTATDQAAYDDAMNQYEYEKYEYDQAIQDINSKIEIIQSEDKNLELRLKQLDTEQDAISTEIDAVQKVIEKNVESSFKTFG
;
A
#
# COMPACT_ATOMS: atom_id res chain seq x y z
N MET A 1 -86.91 -12.67 -77.92
CA MET A 1 -86.80 -11.91 -76.66
C MET A 1 -87.41 -10.53 -76.90
N GLY A 2 -88.19 -9.99 -75.97
CA GLY A 2 -88.67 -8.62 -76.08
C GLY A 2 -87.51 -7.61 -75.99
N MET A 3 -87.62 -6.49 -76.70
CA MET A 3 -86.59 -5.43 -76.76
C MET A 3 -86.09 -5.00 -75.36
N SER A 4 -86.99 -4.91 -74.39
CA SER A 4 -86.68 -4.57 -72.99
C SER A 4 -85.81 -5.60 -72.29
N ALA A 5 -86.03 -6.90 -72.53
CA ALA A 5 -85.25 -7.97 -71.92
C ALA A 5 -83.82 -8.04 -72.47
N SER A 6 -83.64 -7.81 -73.78
CA SER A 6 -82.31 -7.75 -74.40
C SER A 6 -81.51 -6.53 -73.94
N GLN A 7 -82.15 -5.36 -73.79
CA GLN A 7 -81.51 -4.16 -73.25
C GLN A 7 -81.13 -4.31 -71.77
N ALA A 8 -81.99 -4.92 -70.94
CA ALA A 8 -81.67 -5.20 -69.54
C ALA A 8 -80.48 -6.15 -69.39
N ARG A 9 -80.40 -7.20 -70.22
CA ARG A 9 -79.26 -8.12 -70.25
C ARG A 9 -77.98 -7.43 -70.73
N PHE A 10 -78.06 -6.62 -71.79
CA PHE A 10 -76.92 -5.84 -72.27
C PHE A 10 -76.36 -4.93 -71.17
N LEU A 11 -77.22 -4.16 -70.50
CA LEU A 11 -76.82 -3.28 -69.40
C LEU A 11 -76.19 -4.05 -68.23
N GLY A 12 -76.74 -5.22 -67.89
CA GLY A 12 -76.20 -6.09 -66.84
C GLY A 12 -74.83 -6.67 -67.19
N LEU A 13 -74.61 -7.08 -68.46
CA LEU A 13 -73.31 -7.56 -68.93
C LEU A 13 -72.28 -6.44 -69.01
N THR A 14 -72.69 -5.25 -69.46
CA THR A 14 -71.82 -4.06 -69.45
C THR A 14 -71.38 -3.72 -68.02
N ALA A 15 -72.31 -3.74 -67.05
CA ALA A 15 -71.97 -3.51 -65.65
C ALA A 15 -70.99 -4.57 -65.10
N ARG A 16 -71.18 -5.85 -65.45
CA ARG A 16 -70.24 -6.93 -65.09
C ARG A 16 -68.86 -6.73 -65.74
N LYS A 17 -68.79 -6.35 -67.02
CA LYS A 17 -67.53 -6.04 -67.72
C LYS A 17 -66.78 -4.91 -67.02
N THR A 18 -67.47 -3.82 -66.68
CA THR A 18 -66.88 -2.70 -65.94
C THR A 18 -66.37 -3.12 -64.56
N ASN A 19 -67.07 -4.01 -63.85
CA ASN A 19 -66.60 -4.55 -62.57
C ASN A 19 -65.33 -5.40 -62.73
N VAL A 20 -65.29 -6.29 -63.73
CA VAL A 20 -64.10 -7.12 -64.02
C VAL A 20 -62.90 -6.25 -64.41
N GLU A 21 -63.10 -5.23 -65.24
CA GLU A 21 -62.07 -4.25 -65.61
C GLU A 21 -61.56 -3.48 -64.37
N PHE A 22 -62.47 -3.08 -63.48
CA PHE A 22 -62.12 -2.40 -62.23
C PHE A 22 -61.32 -3.31 -61.27
N GLU A 23 -61.72 -4.59 -61.15
CA GLU A 23 -60.95 -5.57 -60.38
C GLU A 23 -59.55 -5.81 -60.99
N GLY A 24 -59.44 -5.90 -62.32
CA GLY A 24 -58.15 -6.02 -63.00
C GLY A 24 -57.23 -4.81 -62.78
N GLN A 25 -57.79 -3.60 -62.75
CA GLN A 25 -57.03 -2.38 -62.40
C GLN A 25 -56.53 -2.41 -60.95
N GLN A 26 -57.36 -2.83 -60.00
CA GLN A 26 -56.95 -2.96 -58.60
C GLN A 26 -55.81 -3.97 -58.43
N ILE A 27 -55.90 -5.13 -59.10
CA ILE A 27 -54.84 -6.14 -59.07
C ILE A 27 -53.54 -5.57 -59.63
N ASN A 28 -53.58 -4.85 -60.75
CA ASN A 28 -52.38 -4.22 -61.30
C ASN A 28 -51.75 -3.20 -60.34
N GLN A 29 -52.56 -2.41 -59.61
CA GLN A 29 -52.05 -1.49 -58.58
C GLN A 29 -51.40 -2.25 -57.41
N GLN A 30 -52.00 -3.37 -56.97
CA GLN A 30 -51.42 -4.23 -55.95
C GLN A 30 -50.06 -4.79 -56.40
N ARG A 31 -49.97 -5.29 -57.63
CA ARG A 31 -48.70 -5.77 -58.21
C ARG A 31 -47.62 -4.71 -58.29
N THR A 32 -47.96 -3.46 -58.69
CA THR A 32 -47.00 -2.35 -58.66
C THR A 32 -46.51 -2.06 -57.23
N THR A 33 -47.40 -2.14 -56.24
CA THR A 33 -47.04 -1.95 -54.83
C THR A 33 -46.09 -3.05 -54.33
N LEU A 34 -46.40 -4.31 -54.64
CA LEU A 34 -45.54 -5.45 -54.32
C LEU A 34 -44.16 -5.36 -54.99
N SER A 35 -44.11 -4.91 -56.25
CA SER A 35 -42.86 -4.69 -56.96
C SER A 35 -41.99 -3.62 -56.29
N ASN A 36 -42.58 -2.50 -55.85
CA ASN A 36 -41.86 -1.48 -55.09
C ASN A 36 -41.36 -2.00 -53.74
N GLN A 37 -42.16 -2.80 -53.03
CA GLN A 37 -41.74 -3.43 -51.78
C GLN A 37 -40.57 -4.40 -51.98
N SER A 38 -40.62 -5.24 -53.02
CA SER A 38 -39.51 -6.12 -53.39
C SER A 38 -38.23 -5.34 -53.68
N ALA A 39 -38.32 -4.24 -54.42
CA ALA A 39 -37.17 -3.38 -54.71
C ALA A 39 -36.57 -2.75 -53.44
N ASN A 40 -37.41 -2.36 -52.46
CA ASN A 40 -36.93 -1.84 -51.18
C ASN A 40 -36.18 -2.90 -50.38
N TYR A 41 -36.71 -4.12 -50.28
CA TYR A 41 -36.03 -5.22 -49.59
C TYR A 41 -34.69 -5.61 -50.26
N TYR A 42 -34.60 -5.51 -51.58
CA TYR A 42 -33.33 -5.67 -52.29
C TYR A 42 -32.31 -4.57 -51.94
N ASN A 43 -32.76 -3.32 -51.82
CA ASN A 43 -31.89 -2.21 -51.40
C ASN A 43 -31.44 -2.37 -49.94
N ASP A 44 -32.32 -2.85 -49.06
CA ASP A 44 -31.97 -3.14 -47.66
C ASP A 44 -30.86 -4.20 -47.60
N LEU A 45 -30.98 -5.28 -48.38
CA LEU A 45 -29.96 -6.34 -48.45
C LEU A 45 -28.60 -5.81 -48.93
N LEU A 46 -28.60 -4.90 -49.93
CA LEU A 46 -27.38 -4.26 -50.43
C LEU A 46 -26.78 -3.25 -49.44
N GLY A 47 -27.61 -2.65 -48.59
CA GLY A 47 -27.20 -1.68 -47.58
C GLY A 47 -26.71 -2.29 -46.27
N MET A 48 -26.92 -3.60 -46.06
CA MET A 48 -26.44 -4.30 -44.87
C MET A 48 -24.91 -4.43 -44.90
N ALA A 49 -24.26 -4.04 -43.81
CA ALA A 49 -22.82 -4.19 -43.64
C ALA A 49 -22.48 -5.57 -43.07
N VAL A 50 -21.50 -6.25 -43.65
CA VAL A 50 -20.98 -7.53 -43.14
C VAL A 50 -20.13 -7.25 -41.88
N PRO A 51 -20.42 -7.87 -40.73
CA PRO A 51 -19.57 -7.77 -39.55
C PRO A 51 -18.15 -8.28 -39.85
N VAL A 52 -17.13 -7.58 -39.34
CA VAL A 52 -15.71 -7.91 -39.54
C VAL A 52 -15.17 -8.54 -38.25
N PRO A 53 -14.50 -9.71 -38.31
CA PRO A 53 -13.95 -10.33 -37.12
C PRO A 53 -12.81 -9.49 -36.52
N PRO A 54 -12.73 -9.39 -35.17
CA PRO A 54 -11.61 -8.72 -34.52
C PRO A 54 -10.29 -9.45 -34.79
N SER A 55 -9.19 -8.69 -34.96
CA SER A 55 -7.85 -9.27 -35.09
C SER A 55 -7.20 -9.44 -33.73
N VAL A 56 -6.56 -10.59 -33.48
CA VAL A 56 -5.77 -10.83 -32.26
C VAL A 56 -4.61 -9.83 -32.13
N ASP A 57 -4.09 -9.34 -33.26
CA ASP A 57 -2.99 -8.39 -33.29
C ASP A 57 -3.36 -7.04 -32.66
N ASP A 58 -4.63 -6.61 -32.79
CA ASP A 58 -5.11 -5.35 -32.20
C ASP A 58 -5.13 -5.39 -30.66
N TYR A 59 -5.13 -6.59 -30.08
CA TYR A 59 -5.12 -6.84 -28.64
C TYR A 59 -3.75 -7.31 -28.14
N THR A 60 -2.75 -7.40 -29.04
CA THR A 60 -1.41 -7.86 -28.72
C THR A 60 -0.43 -6.70 -28.66
N LYS A 61 0.27 -6.56 -27.53
CA LYS A 61 1.26 -5.50 -27.31
C LYS A 61 2.62 -6.08 -26.92
N ALA A 62 3.68 -5.45 -27.41
CA ALA A 62 5.03 -5.75 -26.97
C ALA A 62 5.26 -5.22 -25.55
N VAL A 63 5.58 -6.12 -24.62
CA VAL A 63 5.96 -5.82 -23.25
C VAL A 63 7.47 -5.94 -23.13
N TYR A 64 8.10 -4.91 -22.57
CA TYR A 64 9.54 -4.85 -22.39
C TYR A 64 9.87 -5.00 -20.90
N THR A 65 10.73 -5.95 -20.55
CA THR A 65 11.21 -6.18 -19.19
C THR A 65 12.73 -6.12 -19.11
N PHE A 66 13.26 -5.75 -17.95
CA PHE A 66 14.69 -5.82 -17.65
C PHE A 66 14.92 -6.24 -16.20
N GLU A 67 16.04 -6.90 -15.94
CA GLU A 67 16.43 -7.34 -14.61
C GLU A 67 17.47 -6.38 -14.01
N ASP A 68 17.27 -6.01 -12.75
CA ASP A 68 18.22 -5.25 -11.94
C ASP A 68 18.52 -6.02 -10.64
N GLY A 69 19.55 -6.87 -10.68
CA GLY A 69 19.86 -7.79 -9.59
C GLY A 69 18.75 -8.83 -9.37
N ALA A 70 18.05 -8.74 -8.24
CA ALA A 70 16.89 -9.60 -7.90
C ALA A 70 15.53 -8.96 -8.25
N LEU A 71 15.55 -7.79 -8.89
CA LEU A 71 14.36 -7.02 -9.23
C LEU A 71 14.01 -7.24 -10.71
N THR A 72 12.78 -7.67 -10.97
CA THR A 72 12.24 -7.76 -12.33
C THR A 72 11.42 -6.51 -12.62
N ASN A 73 11.80 -5.77 -13.66
CA ASN A 73 11.18 -4.50 -14.01
C ASN A 73 10.43 -4.63 -15.35
N GLN A 74 9.17 -4.23 -15.39
CA GLN A 74 8.36 -4.20 -16.62
C GLN A 74 8.05 -2.76 -17.02
N ILE A 75 8.48 -2.34 -18.21
CA ILE A 75 8.19 -1.00 -18.74
C ILE A 75 6.68 -0.88 -19.01
N THR A 76 6.06 0.13 -18.40
CA THR A 76 4.64 0.47 -18.57
C THR A 76 4.42 1.62 -19.52
N ALA A 77 5.35 2.58 -19.56
CA ALA A 77 5.30 3.71 -20.47
C ALA A 77 6.70 4.16 -20.87
N MET A 78 6.82 4.60 -22.11
CA MET A 78 8.05 5.16 -22.66
C MET A 78 7.68 6.34 -23.55
N ILE A 79 8.10 7.54 -23.14
CA ILE A 79 7.75 8.80 -23.81
C ILE A 79 9.04 9.42 -24.35
N ALA A 80 9.13 9.58 -25.67
CA ALA A 80 10.26 10.22 -26.31
C ALA A 80 10.26 11.73 -26.05
N GLN A 81 11.42 12.29 -25.72
CA GLN A 81 11.63 13.71 -25.50
C GLN A 81 12.33 14.35 -26.70
N ASN A 82 12.17 15.67 -26.87
CA ASN A 82 12.73 16.43 -28.00
C ASN A 82 14.27 16.41 -28.07
N ASN A 83 14.95 16.00 -26.99
CA ASN A 83 16.41 15.92 -26.89
C ASN A 83 16.98 14.53 -27.23
N GLY A 84 16.15 13.59 -27.72
CA GLY A 84 16.57 12.23 -28.03
C GLY A 84 16.66 11.28 -26.83
N THR A 85 16.30 11.73 -25.63
CA THR A 85 16.14 10.88 -24.44
C THR A 85 14.69 10.45 -24.25
N TYR A 86 14.45 9.52 -23.34
CA TYR A 86 13.13 9.00 -23.01
C TYR A 86 12.81 9.22 -21.54
N THR A 87 11.52 9.45 -21.26
CA THR A 87 10.94 9.35 -19.92
C THR A 87 10.28 7.99 -19.80
N VAL A 88 10.73 7.17 -18.84
CA VAL A 88 10.29 5.77 -18.71
C VAL A 88 9.60 5.56 -17.38
N SER A 89 8.46 4.87 -17.40
CA SER A 89 7.80 4.34 -16.21
C SER A 89 7.82 2.82 -16.27
N TYR A 90 8.01 2.16 -15.12
CA TYR A 90 8.07 0.72 -15.04
C TYR A 90 7.53 0.19 -13.70
N LEU A 91 7.02 -1.04 -13.71
CA LEU A 91 6.64 -1.79 -12.53
C LEU A 91 7.84 -2.60 -12.07
N ARG A 92 8.37 -2.27 -10.90
CA ARG A 92 9.41 -3.01 -10.23
C ARG A 92 8.78 -4.10 -9.38
N THR A 93 9.19 -5.35 -9.59
CA THR A 93 8.68 -6.52 -8.88
C THR A 93 9.82 -7.27 -8.20
N TRP A 94 9.61 -7.66 -6.95
CA TRP A 94 10.58 -8.44 -6.18
C TRP A 94 9.88 -9.41 -5.23
N LYS A 95 10.62 -10.43 -4.80
CA LYS A 95 10.18 -11.36 -3.77
C LYS A 95 10.66 -10.87 -2.42
N ASP A 96 9.72 -10.73 -1.50
CA ASP A 96 9.99 -10.46 -0.09
C ASP A 96 9.76 -11.75 0.69
N ASP A 97 10.86 -12.41 1.06
CA ASP A 97 10.86 -13.70 1.74
C ASP A 97 10.43 -13.64 3.23
N PHE A 98 10.23 -12.42 3.77
CA PHE A 98 9.82 -12.20 5.16
C PHE A 98 8.48 -11.46 5.23
N SER A 99 7.52 -11.87 4.42
CA SER A 99 6.17 -11.30 4.39
C SER A 99 5.14 -12.16 5.12
N MET A 100 4.15 -11.52 5.75
CA MET A 100 3.05 -12.23 6.37
C MET A 100 2.08 -12.70 5.29
N VAL A 101 1.82 -14.00 5.19
CA VAL A 101 0.95 -14.59 4.16
C VAL A 101 -0.13 -15.45 4.80
N SER A 102 -1.26 -15.64 4.10
CA SER A 102 -2.29 -16.58 4.54
C SER A 102 -1.77 -18.02 4.43
N ALA A 103 -1.98 -18.81 5.48
CA ALA A 103 -1.74 -20.24 5.51
C ALA A 103 -3.04 -21.02 5.30
N ALA A 104 -2.95 -22.35 5.24
CA ALA A 104 -4.12 -23.22 5.24
C ALA A 104 -4.98 -22.94 6.49
N THR A 105 -6.26 -22.68 6.28
CA THR A 105 -7.21 -22.45 7.36
C THR A 105 -7.31 -23.68 8.27
N SER A 106 -7.60 -23.48 9.56
CA SER A 106 -7.61 -24.58 10.53
C SER A 106 -8.94 -24.67 11.27
N ILE A 107 -9.34 -25.90 11.65
CA ILE A 107 -10.34 -26.11 12.70
C ILE A 107 -9.69 -25.86 14.05
N VAL A 108 -10.31 -25.03 14.87
CA VAL A 108 -9.81 -24.66 16.20
C VAL A 108 -10.73 -25.24 17.25
N THR A 109 -10.16 -25.86 18.27
CA THR A 109 -10.88 -26.32 19.45
C THR A 109 -10.75 -25.28 20.56
N ARG A 110 -11.88 -24.79 21.08
CA ARG A 110 -11.98 -23.93 22.25
C ARG A 110 -12.28 -24.77 23.49
N THR A 111 -11.45 -24.62 24.51
CA THR A 111 -11.67 -25.17 25.85
C THR A 111 -11.87 -24.01 26.83
N THR A 112 -12.92 -24.08 27.64
CA THR A 112 -13.21 -23.09 28.69
C THR A 112 -12.58 -23.52 30.01
N ASP A 113 -11.75 -22.65 30.60
CA ASP A 113 -11.26 -22.81 31.98
C ASP A 113 -11.77 -21.63 32.82
N GLY A 114 -12.86 -21.85 33.54
CA GLY A 114 -13.57 -20.78 34.26
C GLY A 114 -14.08 -19.68 33.33
N ALA A 115 -13.60 -18.45 33.51
CA ALA A 115 -13.95 -17.29 32.68
C ALA A 115 -13.06 -17.12 31.44
N ASN A 116 -11.98 -17.90 31.31
CA ASN A 116 -10.99 -17.77 30.24
C ASN A 116 -11.18 -18.83 29.15
N ASN A 117 -11.08 -18.41 27.90
CA ASN A 117 -11.12 -19.30 26.74
C ASN A 117 -9.70 -19.62 26.27
N ASN A 118 -9.36 -20.90 26.26
CA ASN A 118 -8.13 -21.42 25.66
C ASN A 118 -8.43 -22.02 24.28
N TYR A 119 -7.54 -21.78 23.32
CA TYR A 119 -7.72 -22.22 21.93
C TYR A 119 -6.61 -23.19 21.52
N LYS A 120 -6.96 -24.22 20.74
CA LYS A 120 -6.02 -25.27 20.30
C LYS A 120 -6.22 -25.63 18.83
N VAL A 121 -5.15 -26.00 18.15
CA VAL A 121 -5.17 -26.56 16.79
C VAL A 121 -4.48 -27.92 16.81
N GLY A 122 -5.25 -28.98 16.68
CA GLY A 122 -4.78 -30.33 16.98
C GLY A 122 -4.36 -30.44 18.46
N SER A 123 -3.13 -30.88 18.71
CA SER A 123 -2.59 -31.00 20.07
C SER A 123 -1.94 -29.72 20.61
N ASN A 124 -1.70 -28.72 19.76
CA ASN A 124 -0.96 -27.51 20.11
C ASN A 124 -1.91 -26.42 20.64
N THR A 125 -1.56 -25.81 21.78
CA THR A 125 -2.32 -24.70 22.37
C THR A 125 -1.82 -23.37 21.79
N LEU A 126 -2.74 -22.47 21.46
CA LEU A 126 -2.42 -21.14 20.98
C LEU A 126 -2.06 -20.24 22.16
N ARG A 127 -0.96 -19.51 22.04
CA ARG A 127 -0.48 -18.51 23.01
C ARG A 127 -0.67 -17.11 22.45
N LYS A 128 -0.87 -16.08 23.29
CA LYS A 128 -0.87 -14.70 22.81
C LYS A 128 0.54 -14.30 22.33
N LEU A 129 0.63 -13.73 21.12
CA LEU A 129 1.89 -13.34 20.50
C LEU A 129 2.56 -12.25 21.34
N GLY A 130 3.85 -12.42 21.64
CA GLY A 130 4.62 -11.51 22.50
C GLY A 130 4.53 -11.79 24.01
N GLU A 131 3.77 -12.80 24.46
CA GLU A 131 3.62 -13.13 25.89
C GLU A 131 3.97 -14.59 26.21
N PHE A 132 5.03 -14.88 26.97
CA PHE A 132 5.41 -16.27 27.31
C PHE A 132 4.61 -16.90 28.47
N GLY A 133 3.59 -16.19 28.98
CA GLY A 133 2.78 -16.53 30.15
C GLY A 133 2.72 -15.35 31.14
N ASP A 134 1.69 -15.30 31.99
CA ASP A 134 1.38 -14.15 32.87
C ASP A 134 2.56 -13.69 33.76
N ASP A 135 3.50 -14.58 34.10
CA ASP A 135 4.65 -14.30 34.99
C ASP A 135 6.03 -14.65 34.39
N ALA A 136 6.10 -15.08 33.13
CA ALA A 136 7.34 -15.61 32.53
C ALA A 136 8.36 -14.52 32.15
N ILE A 137 7.91 -13.28 31.93
CA ILE A 137 8.75 -12.15 31.53
C ILE A 137 8.82 -11.17 32.71
N LYS A 138 10.01 -11.03 33.31
CA LYS A 138 10.27 -10.08 34.41
C LYS A 138 11.16 -8.97 33.90
N THR A 139 10.62 -7.76 33.83
CA THR A 139 11.37 -6.55 33.46
C THR A 139 11.62 -5.73 34.72
N THR A 140 12.89 -5.46 35.03
CA THR A 140 13.23 -4.55 36.12
C THR A 140 12.92 -3.11 35.74
N GLU A 141 12.41 -2.30 36.68
CA GLU A 141 12.14 -0.88 36.40
C GLU A 141 13.43 -0.12 36.08
N LYS A 142 13.39 0.68 35.01
CA LYS A 142 14.52 1.50 34.56
C LYS A 142 14.67 2.71 35.49
N THR A 143 15.80 2.80 36.19
CA THR A 143 16.17 3.96 37.00
C THR A 143 17.36 4.69 36.37
N GLN A 144 17.24 6.01 36.24
CA GLN A 144 18.32 6.88 35.77
C GLN A 144 18.82 7.73 36.93
N THR A 145 20.11 7.63 37.24
CA THR A 145 20.75 8.37 38.32
C THR A 145 21.84 9.26 37.74
N VAL A 146 21.70 10.57 37.91
CA VAL A 146 22.73 11.55 37.50
C VAL A 146 23.82 11.59 38.58
N GLY A 147 25.07 11.39 38.17
CA GLY A 147 26.24 11.43 39.03
C GLY A 147 26.44 12.80 39.69
N ASN A 148 27.08 12.79 40.86
CA ASN A 148 27.33 14.01 41.64
C ASN A 148 28.62 14.75 41.23
N LYS A 149 29.36 14.24 40.25
CA LYS A 149 30.61 14.83 39.74
C LYS A 149 30.70 14.67 38.23
N ILE A 150 31.33 15.65 37.57
CA ILE A 150 31.64 15.62 36.14
C ILE A 150 33.09 16.07 35.92
N VAL A 151 33.75 15.52 34.91
CA VAL A 151 35.10 15.95 34.49
C VAL A 151 34.98 16.64 33.14
N ILE A 152 35.40 17.90 33.07
CA ILE A 152 35.34 18.73 31.87
C ILE A 152 36.73 19.33 31.69
N ASP A 153 37.33 19.09 30.52
CA ASP A 153 38.70 19.52 30.19
C ASP A 153 39.76 19.11 31.23
N GLY A 154 39.58 17.93 31.84
CA GLY A 154 40.50 17.38 32.84
C GLY A 154 40.30 17.92 34.27
N ILE A 155 39.33 18.80 34.49
CA ILE A 155 38.99 19.37 35.80
C ILE A 155 37.71 18.73 36.32
N SER A 156 37.71 18.29 37.57
CA SER A 156 36.54 17.70 38.24
C SER A 156 35.69 18.78 38.91
N TYR A 157 34.40 18.78 38.61
CA TYR A 157 33.39 19.68 39.16
C TYR A 157 32.35 18.89 39.96
N ALA A 158 31.88 19.46 41.07
CA ALA A 158 30.71 18.95 41.79
C ALA A 158 29.44 19.40 41.07
N VAL A 159 28.50 18.47 40.87
CA VAL A 159 27.25 18.73 40.16
C VAL A 159 26.15 19.02 41.17
N THR A 160 25.52 20.18 41.03
CA THR A 160 24.41 20.63 41.88
C THR A 160 23.10 20.56 41.11
N LYS A 161 22.10 19.89 41.68
CA LYS A 161 20.74 19.86 41.13
C LYS A 161 19.93 21.06 41.61
N LYS A 162 19.25 21.73 40.69
CA LYS A 162 18.25 22.77 40.95
C LYS A 162 16.93 22.45 40.24
N ASP A 163 15.91 23.27 40.44
CA ASP A 163 14.55 23.04 39.92
C ASP A 163 14.50 22.99 38.38
N ASP A 164 15.45 23.61 37.69
CA ASP A 164 15.51 23.76 36.24
C ASP A 164 16.70 23.06 35.56
N GLY A 165 17.54 22.34 36.31
CA GLY A 165 18.65 21.57 35.73
C GLY A 165 19.77 21.18 36.68
N TYR A 166 20.91 20.79 36.09
CA TYR A 166 22.14 20.46 36.79
C TYR A 166 23.21 21.50 36.48
N TYR A 167 23.96 21.91 37.49
CA TYR A 167 24.89 23.04 37.42
C TYR A 167 26.24 22.70 38.01
N ILE A 168 27.27 23.40 37.54
CA ILE A 168 28.62 23.39 38.10
C ILE A 168 29.10 24.82 38.34
N ASP A 169 30.05 24.98 39.26
CA ASP A 169 30.70 26.26 39.56
C ASP A 169 32.09 26.31 38.91
N GLU A 170 32.23 27.08 37.84
CA GLU A 170 33.49 27.25 37.10
C GLU A 170 34.31 28.42 37.67
N LYS A 171 35.62 28.24 37.82
CA LYS A 171 36.51 29.30 38.31
C LYS A 171 36.74 30.34 37.21
N THR A 172 36.48 31.61 37.50
CA THR A 172 36.57 32.71 36.51
C THR A 172 37.94 33.40 36.46
N GLY A 173 38.91 32.99 37.28
CA GLY A 173 40.24 33.58 37.38
C GLY A 173 40.32 34.89 38.17
N ASP A 174 39.20 35.56 38.40
CA ASP A 174 39.09 36.73 39.29
C ASP A 174 39.21 36.33 40.76
N THR A 175 39.87 37.16 41.57
CA THR A 175 39.91 37.00 43.03
C THR A 175 39.10 38.09 43.73
N THR A 176 38.34 37.72 44.77
CA THR A 176 37.63 38.65 45.66
C THR A 176 38.18 38.57 47.06
N GLU A 177 38.27 39.73 47.72
CA GLU A 177 38.58 39.82 49.14
C GLU A 177 37.29 39.64 49.96
N VAL A 178 37.20 38.54 50.70
CA VAL A 178 36.06 38.23 51.57
C VAL A 178 36.47 38.45 53.03
N PRO A 179 35.70 39.19 53.85
CA PRO A 179 35.96 39.33 55.28
C PRO A 179 35.91 37.97 56.00
N LEU A 180 36.85 37.73 56.92
CA LEU A 180 36.86 36.51 57.72
C LEU A 180 35.75 36.53 58.79
N THR A 181 35.04 35.43 58.95
CA THR A 181 34.09 35.24 60.06
C THR A 181 34.81 35.08 61.41
N ALA A 182 34.11 35.30 62.52
CA ALA A 182 34.69 35.22 63.87
C ALA A 182 35.24 33.82 64.25
N GLU A 183 34.76 32.76 63.61
CA GLU A 183 35.31 31.40 63.79
C GLU A 183 36.55 31.19 62.92
N GLU A 184 36.54 31.65 61.66
CA GLU A 184 37.70 31.58 60.77
C GLU A 184 38.89 32.37 61.31
N GLN A 185 38.66 33.50 61.98
CA GLN A 185 39.72 34.29 62.63
C GLN A 185 40.46 33.51 63.73
N LYS A 186 39.81 32.55 64.39
CA LYS A 186 40.46 31.71 65.43
C LYS A 186 41.34 30.62 64.84
N ASN A 187 41.12 30.25 63.58
CA ASN A 187 41.80 29.15 62.90
C ASN A 187 42.91 29.62 61.94
N ILE A 188 43.35 30.87 62.04
CA ILE A 188 44.45 31.39 61.22
C ILE A 188 45.77 30.73 61.68
N GLY A 189 46.40 30.02 60.76
CA GLY A 189 47.77 29.49 60.93
C GLY A 189 48.79 30.25 60.10
N TYR A 190 50.08 29.93 60.26
CA TYR A 190 51.17 30.51 59.47
C TYR A 190 51.67 29.49 58.46
N TYR A 191 51.75 29.89 57.20
CA TYR A 191 52.10 28.99 56.10
C TYR A 191 53.11 29.65 55.17
N SER A 192 53.92 28.84 54.50
CA SER A 192 54.73 29.28 53.36
C SER A 192 54.44 28.39 52.17
N TYR A 193 54.35 28.95 50.97
CA TYR A 193 54.20 28.19 49.73
C TYR A 193 55.43 28.35 48.84
N ASP A 194 56.08 27.24 48.54
CA ASP A 194 57.19 27.19 47.59
C ASP A 194 56.65 26.90 46.19
N ALA A 195 56.51 27.95 45.38
CA ALA A 195 55.98 27.85 44.02
C ALA A 195 56.81 26.96 43.07
N LYS A 196 58.06 26.62 43.40
CA LYS A 196 58.90 25.71 42.57
C LYS A 196 58.71 24.24 42.92
N LYS A 197 58.24 23.96 44.14
CA LYS A 197 58.06 22.60 44.65
C LYS A 197 56.59 22.23 44.87
N ASP A 198 55.70 23.18 44.62
CA ASP A 198 54.25 23.09 44.86
C ASP A 198 53.94 22.58 46.29
N LEU A 199 54.72 23.06 47.27
CA LEU A 199 54.69 22.56 48.64
C LEU A 199 54.21 23.65 49.59
N LEU A 200 53.14 23.35 50.31
CA LEU A 200 52.65 24.16 51.43
C LEU A 200 53.22 23.60 52.74
N VAL A 201 53.87 24.47 53.53
CA VAL A 201 54.41 24.10 54.85
C VAL A 201 53.71 24.93 55.92
N GLN A 202 53.17 24.28 56.95
CA GLN A 202 52.58 24.95 58.12
C GLN A 202 53.66 25.22 59.17
N TYR A 203 53.54 26.30 59.92
CA TYR A 203 54.49 26.68 60.96
C TYR A 203 53.81 26.98 62.30
N GLN A 204 54.50 26.64 63.38
CA GLN A 204 54.18 27.07 64.74
C GLN A 204 54.97 28.32 65.09
N LYS A 205 54.32 29.34 65.66
CA LYS A 205 54.97 30.55 66.17
C LYS A 205 55.63 30.27 67.52
N ASN A 206 56.92 30.58 67.64
CA ASN A 206 57.70 30.44 68.86
C ASN A 206 57.68 31.75 69.68
N GLY A 207 57.85 31.64 71.00
CA GLY A 207 57.80 32.78 71.93
C GLY A 207 58.91 33.83 71.76
N ASN A 208 59.92 33.55 70.92
CA ASN A 208 61.04 34.45 70.57
C ASN A 208 60.82 35.18 69.23
N GLY A 209 59.66 35.03 68.59
CA GLY A 209 59.34 35.67 67.31
C GLY A 209 59.80 34.91 66.06
N THR A 210 60.33 33.70 66.20
CA THR A 210 60.62 32.81 65.06
C THR A 210 59.51 31.78 64.83
N TYR A 211 59.54 31.09 63.69
CA TYR A 211 58.52 30.13 63.28
C TYR A 211 59.16 28.78 62.96
N SER A 212 58.63 27.69 63.51
CA SER A 212 59.12 26.32 63.32
C SER A 212 58.18 25.53 62.39
N PRO A 213 58.68 24.84 61.36
CA PRO A 213 57.83 24.09 60.44
C PRO A 213 57.21 22.87 61.13
N ILE A 214 55.98 22.55 60.74
CA ILE A 214 55.21 21.40 61.17
C ILE A 214 55.18 20.41 60.01
N ASN A 215 55.54 19.15 60.27
CA ASN A 215 55.50 18.10 59.26
C ASN A 215 54.07 17.54 59.08
N GLU A 216 53.87 16.68 58.07
CA GLU A 216 52.57 16.08 57.72
C GLU A 216 51.89 15.32 58.88
N ASN A 217 52.64 14.92 59.91
CA ASN A 217 52.14 14.22 61.09
C ASN A 217 51.83 15.16 62.28
N GLY A 218 51.86 16.48 62.06
CA GLY A 218 51.60 17.48 63.10
C GLY A 218 52.75 17.70 64.09
N ILE A 219 53.94 17.16 63.81
CA ILE A 219 55.11 17.30 64.68
C ILE A 219 55.89 18.56 64.30
N VAL A 220 56.18 19.40 65.29
CA VAL A 220 56.95 20.64 65.15
C VAL A 220 58.45 20.31 65.08
N ASP A 221 59.13 20.74 64.03
CA ASP A 221 60.58 20.70 63.96
C ASP A 221 61.19 21.90 64.70
N THR A 222 61.73 21.63 65.89
CA THR A 222 62.37 22.65 66.74
C THR A 222 63.82 22.94 66.36
N THR A 223 64.40 22.22 65.39
CA THR A 223 65.79 22.39 64.95
C THR A 223 65.93 23.43 63.84
N THR A 224 64.86 23.68 63.10
CA THR A 224 64.78 24.65 62.00
C THR A 224 63.84 25.79 62.38
N THR A 225 64.26 27.05 62.26
CA THR A 225 63.39 28.21 62.48
C THR A 225 63.53 29.23 61.36
N VAL A 226 62.42 29.87 61.01
CA VAL A 226 62.36 30.96 60.02
C VAL A 226 61.84 32.24 60.67
N THR A 227 62.14 33.36 60.04
CA THR A 227 61.69 34.70 60.46
C THR A 227 60.30 35.02 59.88
N GLU A 228 59.61 36.00 60.48
CA GLU A 228 58.23 36.38 60.14
C GLU A 228 58.04 36.75 58.65
N ASP A 229 59.07 37.28 57.99
CA ASP A 229 59.04 37.62 56.56
C ASP A 229 58.97 36.40 55.61
N LYS A 230 59.13 35.18 56.15
CA LYS A 230 59.08 33.93 55.38
C LYS A 230 57.75 33.17 55.50
N VAL A 231 56.83 33.66 56.32
CA VAL A 231 55.53 33.03 56.53
C VAL A 231 54.41 34.04 56.31
N LEU A 232 53.26 33.56 55.82
CA LEU A 232 52.05 34.35 55.63
C LEU A 232 50.89 33.71 56.39
N PRO A 233 50.00 34.50 57.00
CA PRO A 233 48.81 33.96 57.64
C PRO A 233 47.86 33.37 56.58
N ALA A 234 47.32 32.18 56.84
CA ALA A 234 46.33 31.53 55.98
C ALA A 234 45.37 30.66 56.78
N ILE A 235 44.24 30.33 56.17
CA ILE A 235 43.28 29.34 56.65
C ILE A 235 43.31 28.15 55.70
N TYR A 236 43.35 26.95 56.25
CA TYR A 236 43.27 25.70 55.49
C TYR A 236 41.91 25.03 55.73
N ASP A 237 41.20 24.71 54.65
CA ASP A 237 39.94 23.96 54.68
C ASP A 237 40.21 22.50 54.30
N GLU A 238 40.21 21.62 55.31
CA GLU A 238 40.47 20.17 55.17
C GLU A 238 39.43 19.46 54.28
N LYS A 239 38.18 19.95 54.20
CA LYS A 239 37.11 19.27 53.45
C LYS A 239 37.25 19.45 51.94
N ASN A 240 37.82 20.58 51.53
CA ASN A 240 37.96 20.97 50.13
C ASN A 240 39.44 21.06 49.69
N ASP A 241 40.38 20.70 50.57
CA ASP A 241 41.84 20.78 50.37
C ASP A 241 42.28 22.14 49.82
N LYS A 242 41.87 23.21 50.51
CA LYS A 242 42.02 24.59 50.02
C LYS A 242 42.68 25.51 51.04
N VAL A 243 43.76 26.17 50.63
CA VAL A 243 44.44 27.23 51.40
C VAL A 243 43.94 28.59 50.95
N SER A 244 43.51 29.41 51.91
CA SER A 244 43.07 30.79 51.69
C SER A 244 44.00 31.75 52.44
N TRP A 245 44.85 32.47 51.71
CA TRP A 245 45.79 33.44 52.28
C TRP A 245 45.03 34.64 52.85
N VAL A 246 45.41 35.03 54.06
CA VAL A 246 44.80 36.12 54.81
C VAL A 246 45.67 37.37 54.69
N SER A 247 45.03 38.52 54.50
CA SER A 247 45.68 39.83 54.51
C SER A 247 44.87 40.81 55.36
N GLN A 248 45.54 41.77 55.99
CA GLN A 248 44.90 42.81 56.77
C GLN A 248 44.78 44.09 55.94
N LYS A 249 43.61 44.74 55.99
CA LYS A 249 43.36 46.06 55.39
C LYS A 249 43.83 47.19 56.30
N ASP A 250 43.99 48.39 55.73
CA ASP A 250 44.39 49.60 56.46
C ASP A 250 43.43 49.98 57.62
N ASP A 251 42.17 49.52 57.55
CA ASP A 251 41.17 49.70 58.60
C ASP A 251 41.20 48.64 59.71
N GLY A 252 42.15 47.70 59.63
CA GLY A 252 42.33 46.60 60.58
C GLY A 252 41.56 45.32 60.26
N THR A 253 40.70 45.31 59.23
CA THR A 253 39.88 44.15 58.83
C THR A 253 40.72 43.05 58.18
N LEU A 254 40.54 41.80 58.62
CA LEU A 254 41.16 40.63 57.98
C LEU A 254 40.29 40.12 56.83
N VAL A 255 40.90 39.95 55.66
CA VAL A 255 40.26 39.40 54.46
C VAL A 255 41.04 38.21 53.89
N LYS A 256 40.35 37.29 53.22
CA LYS A 256 40.94 36.21 52.42
C LYS A 256 40.71 36.44 50.93
N LYS A 257 41.64 35.98 50.08
CA LYS A 257 41.47 35.96 48.62
C LYS A 257 40.81 34.65 48.19
N ASP A 258 39.58 34.75 47.71
CA ASP A 258 38.85 33.64 47.11
C ASP A 258 38.69 33.84 45.60
N TYR A 259 38.66 32.75 44.84
CA TYR A 259 38.31 32.80 43.42
C TYR A 259 36.81 33.04 43.26
N LYS A 260 36.44 33.95 42.36
CA LYS A 260 35.06 34.04 41.91
C LYS A 260 34.73 32.81 41.07
N THR A 261 33.65 32.15 41.44
CA THR A 261 33.03 31.12 40.61
C THR A 261 31.87 31.71 39.82
N GLN A 262 31.64 31.18 38.63
CA GLN A 262 30.45 31.43 37.84
C GLN A 262 29.70 30.11 37.68
N GLU A 263 28.40 30.17 37.98
CA GLU A 263 27.51 29.04 37.77
C GLU A 263 27.27 28.82 36.27
N ARG A 264 27.48 27.58 35.81
CA ARG A 264 27.19 27.12 34.46
C ARG A 264 26.24 25.93 34.50
N GLN A 265 25.17 26.00 33.71
CA GLN A 265 24.27 24.86 33.50
C GLN A 265 24.94 23.80 32.62
N LEU A 266 24.83 22.53 33.02
CA LEU A 266 25.28 21.41 32.22
C LEU A 266 24.37 21.20 31.00
N THR A 267 24.98 20.92 29.86
CA THR A 267 24.29 20.50 28.64
C THR A 267 23.72 19.09 28.77
N GLN A 268 22.79 18.73 27.89
CA GLN A 268 22.18 17.40 27.88
C GLN A 268 23.22 16.28 27.63
N ALA A 269 24.26 16.55 26.83
CA ALA A 269 25.34 15.61 26.59
C ALA A 269 26.24 15.42 27.83
N GLU A 270 26.55 16.49 28.55
CA GLU A 270 27.30 16.45 29.81
C GLU A 270 26.51 15.69 30.89
N ILE A 271 25.20 15.94 31.02
CA ILE A 271 24.32 15.18 31.93
C ILE A 271 24.31 13.69 31.55
N ALA A 272 24.18 13.36 30.26
CA ALA A 272 24.19 11.97 29.80
C ALA A 272 25.52 11.25 30.14
N SER A 273 26.65 11.95 30.07
CA SER A 273 27.97 11.37 30.35
C SER A 273 28.17 10.93 31.81
N ILE A 274 27.39 11.50 32.73
CA ILE A 274 27.44 11.20 34.17
C ILE A 274 26.16 10.47 34.63
N THR A 275 25.24 10.17 33.73
CA THR A 275 24.01 9.45 34.08
C THR A 275 24.28 7.96 33.99
N THR A 276 24.13 7.25 35.09
CA THR A 276 24.10 5.79 35.10
C THR A 276 22.66 5.32 34.95
N GLN A 277 22.47 4.27 34.15
CA GLN A 277 21.21 3.57 34.01
C GLN A 277 21.34 2.21 34.68
N GLU A 278 20.44 1.92 35.62
CA GLU A 278 20.27 0.58 36.20
C GLU A 278 18.84 0.09 35.92
N GLY A 279 18.69 -1.22 35.71
CA GLY A 279 17.41 -1.84 35.37
C GLY A 279 17.00 -1.70 33.90
N GLY A 280 15.84 -2.28 33.56
CA GLY A 280 15.38 -2.50 32.18
C GLY A 280 15.81 -3.84 31.60
N ASP A 281 16.49 -4.68 32.38
CA ASP A 281 16.85 -6.04 31.98
C ASP A 281 15.61 -6.91 31.97
N VAL A 282 15.35 -7.52 30.81
CA VAL A 282 14.36 -8.58 30.64
C VAL A 282 15.00 -9.88 31.11
N THR A 283 14.43 -10.49 32.13
CA THR A 283 14.75 -11.86 32.57
C THR A 283 13.58 -12.77 32.25
N ILE A 284 13.86 -13.97 31.77
CA ILE A 284 12.84 -14.93 31.35
C ILE A 284 12.90 -16.14 32.27
N ASP A 285 11.81 -16.41 32.97
CA ASP A 285 11.66 -17.54 33.88
C ASP A 285 11.18 -18.77 33.10
N GLY A 286 12.12 -19.62 32.68
CA GLY A 286 11.84 -20.80 31.86
C GLY A 286 10.91 -21.82 32.53
N ASP A 287 10.84 -21.83 33.87
CA ASP A 287 9.98 -22.76 34.63
C ASP A 287 8.49 -22.35 34.55
N ALA A 288 8.21 -21.07 34.28
CA ALA A 288 6.85 -20.54 34.11
C ALA A 288 6.27 -20.75 32.70
N ILE A 289 7.10 -21.19 31.74
CA ILE A 289 6.71 -21.45 30.36
C ILE A 289 6.03 -22.82 30.29
N ASN A 290 4.89 -22.93 29.61
CA ASN A 290 4.17 -24.20 29.43
C ASN A 290 4.34 -24.82 28.03
N ASP A 291 4.79 -24.05 27.06
CA ASP A 291 4.97 -24.49 25.67
C ASP A 291 6.24 -25.34 25.50
N GLU A 292 6.12 -26.52 24.88
CA GLU A 292 7.23 -27.47 24.72
C GLU A 292 8.37 -26.93 23.84
N TYR A 293 8.04 -26.13 22.82
CA TYR A 293 9.06 -25.52 21.96
C TYR A 293 9.81 -24.43 22.73
N LEU A 294 9.09 -23.55 23.42
CA LEU A 294 9.73 -22.47 24.20
C LEU A 294 10.61 -23.02 25.33
N LYS A 295 10.21 -24.13 25.97
CA LYS A 295 11.05 -24.84 26.97
C LYS A 295 12.37 -25.37 26.40
N SER A 296 12.44 -25.61 25.10
CA SER A 296 13.65 -26.12 24.45
C SER A 296 14.70 -25.03 24.19
N LEU A 297 14.33 -23.75 24.32
CA LEU A 297 15.18 -22.60 24.02
C LEU A 297 15.91 -22.08 25.26
N SER A 298 17.11 -21.53 25.07
CA SER A 298 17.84 -20.81 26.13
C SER A 298 17.23 -19.43 26.41
N GLU A 299 17.57 -18.81 27.54
CA GLU A 299 17.09 -17.47 27.89
C GLU A 299 17.43 -16.43 26.82
N ASP A 300 18.64 -16.48 26.24
CA ASP A 300 19.05 -15.58 25.15
C ASP A 300 18.24 -15.82 23.87
N GLN A 301 17.95 -17.08 23.55
CA GLN A 301 17.11 -17.44 22.40
C GLN A 301 15.66 -16.98 22.60
N LEU A 302 15.13 -17.06 23.83
CA LEU A 302 13.80 -16.55 24.16
C LEU A 302 13.73 -15.02 24.07
N LYS A 303 14.76 -14.30 24.51
CA LYS A 303 14.85 -12.83 24.33
C LYS A 303 14.90 -12.44 22.87
N GLN A 304 15.62 -13.19 22.05
CA GLN A 304 15.67 -12.98 20.61
C GLN A 304 14.31 -13.27 19.96
N LEU A 305 13.67 -14.38 20.31
CA LEU A 305 12.33 -14.74 19.84
C LEU A 305 11.29 -13.67 20.20
N LEU A 306 11.36 -13.10 21.42
CA LEU A 306 10.45 -12.03 21.83
C LEU A 306 10.55 -10.81 20.91
N LYS A 307 11.77 -10.40 20.55
CA LYS A 307 12.00 -9.30 19.60
C LYS A 307 11.47 -9.64 18.21
N GLU A 308 11.63 -10.88 17.77
CA GLU A 308 11.09 -11.35 16.50
C GLU A 308 9.55 -11.36 16.51
N GLU A 309 8.93 -11.79 17.60
CA GLU A 309 7.47 -11.77 17.77
C GLU A 309 6.88 -10.36 17.77
N GLU A 310 7.58 -9.37 18.32
CA GLU A 310 7.19 -7.96 18.21
C GLU A 310 7.19 -7.47 16.75
N GLN A 311 8.18 -7.90 15.96
CA GLN A 311 8.24 -7.62 14.53
C GLN A 311 7.11 -8.33 13.78
N TYR A 312 6.87 -9.62 14.06
CA TYR A 312 5.75 -10.37 13.48
C TYR A 312 4.41 -9.73 13.79
N LEU A 313 4.20 -9.29 15.03
CA LEU A 313 3.00 -8.58 15.45
C LEU A 313 2.82 -7.28 14.68
N SER A 314 3.91 -6.51 14.49
CA SER A 314 3.89 -5.27 13.70
C SER A 314 3.49 -5.53 12.24
N LEU A 315 4.05 -6.57 11.61
CA LEU A 315 3.70 -6.99 10.25
C LEU A 315 2.24 -7.48 10.14
N LEU A 316 1.76 -8.26 11.12
CA LEU A 316 0.37 -8.71 11.20
C LEU A 316 -0.59 -7.54 11.28
N LYS A 317 -0.32 -6.58 12.17
CA LYS A 317 -1.15 -5.39 12.35
C LYS A 317 -1.18 -4.52 11.10
N GLN A 318 -0.04 -4.33 10.45
CA GLN A 318 0.05 -3.56 9.21
C GLN A 318 -0.79 -4.19 8.08
N LYS A 319 -0.78 -5.52 7.97
CA LYS A 319 -1.40 -6.22 6.83
C LYS A 319 -2.84 -6.66 7.06
N TYR A 320 -3.16 -7.12 8.27
CA TYR A 320 -4.45 -7.73 8.62
C TYR A 320 -5.23 -6.94 9.67
N GLY A 321 -4.79 -5.70 9.93
CA GLY A 321 -5.43 -4.75 10.82
C GLY A 321 -5.05 -4.93 12.28
N ASP A 322 -5.29 -3.89 13.08
CA ASP A 322 -5.01 -3.95 14.52
C ASP A 322 -5.86 -5.03 15.21
N GLY A 323 -5.34 -5.52 16.33
CA GLY A 323 -5.95 -6.58 17.12
C GLY A 323 -4.91 -7.46 17.81
N ASP A 324 -5.41 -8.32 18.69
CA ASP A 324 -4.61 -9.34 19.35
C ASP A 324 -4.43 -10.55 18.44
N TYR A 325 -3.20 -11.06 18.40
CA TYR A 325 -2.84 -12.23 17.62
C TYR A 325 -2.34 -13.33 18.54
N MET A 326 -2.74 -14.56 18.23
CA MET A 326 -2.30 -15.77 18.88
C MET A 326 -1.32 -16.52 17.97
N VAL A 327 -0.34 -17.20 18.54
CA VAL A 327 0.71 -17.94 17.83
C VAL A 327 0.79 -19.38 18.31
N ARG A 328 1.17 -20.27 17.40
CA ARG A 328 1.69 -21.61 17.70
C ARG A 328 2.93 -21.87 16.87
N TYR A 329 3.87 -22.61 17.43
CA TYR A 329 5.04 -23.08 16.70
C TYR A 329 4.85 -24.56 16.34
N VAL A 330 5.04 -24.89 15.07
CA VAL A 330 4.85 -26.26 14.55
C VAL A 330 6.16 -26.73 13.97
N GLN A 331 6.65 -27.88 14.43
CA GLN A 331 7.85 -28.47 13.86
C GLN A 331 7.57 -29.01 12.46
N ASN A 332 8.34 -28.55 11.49
CA ASN A 332 8.35 -29.08 10.15
C ASN A 332 8.99 -30.47 10.16
N THR A 333 8.25 -31.51 9.78
CA THR A 333 8.70 -32.91 9.85
C THR A 333 9.87 -33.23 8.92
N THR A 334 10.16 -32.35 7.95
CA THR A 334 11.22 -32.55 6.96
C THR A 334 12.51 -31.83 7.35
N THR A 335 12.42 -30.58 7.83
CA THR A 335 13.60 -29.79 8.23
C THR A 335 13.92 -29.90 9.72
N GLY A 336 12.96 -30.30 10.55
CA GLY A 336 13.08 -30.30 12.02
C GLY A 336 12.96 -28.90 12.64
N GLU A 337 12.79 -27.85 11.83
CA GLU A 337 12.68 -26.46 12.27
C GLU A 337 11.25 -26.13 12.70
N TYR A 338 11.09 -25.19 13.63
CA TYR A 338 9.79 -24.74 14.10
C TYR A 338 9.32 -23.52 13.30
N GLU A 339 8.12 -23.62 12.73
CA GLU A 339 7.49 -22.55 11.97
C GLU A 339 6.35 -21.91 12.78
N PRO A 340 6.28 -20.57 12.87
CA PRO A 340 5.19 -19.88 13.54
C PRO A 340 3.93 -19.82 12.65
N TYR A 341 2.78 -20.10 13.26
CA TYR A 341 1.45 -19.96 12.68
C TYR A 341 0.61 -19.04 13.56
N PHE A 342 0.02 -18.01 12.96
CA PHE A 342 -0.70 -16.95 13.64
C PHE A 342 -2.21 -17.01 13.39
N TYR A 343 -2.99 -16.58 14.37
CA TYR A 343 -4.45 -16.52 14.34
C TYR A 343 -4.92 -15.22 14.99
N LYS A 344 -5.84 -14.50 14.37
CA LYS A 344 -6.40 -13.28 14.98
C LYS A 344 -7.37 -13.66 16.09
N LEU A 345 -7.19 -13.11 17.29
CA LEU A 345 -8.01 -13.43 18.47
C LEU A 345 -9.50 -13.13 18.23
N ASP A 346 -9.81 -12.02 17.56
CA ASP A 346 -11.19 -11.68 17.20
C ASP A 346 -11.88 -12.78 16.38
N ASN A 347 -11.16 -13.40 15.45
CA ASN A 347 -11.70 -14.47 14.62
C ASN A 347 -11.94 -15.74 15.46
N LEU A 348 -11.12 -15.97 16.48
CA LEU A 348 -11.28 -17.08 17.42
C LEU A 348 -12.46 -16.85 18.38
N GLN A 349 -12.63 -15.62 18.87
CA GLN A 349 -13.72 -15.30 19.80
C GLN A 349 -15.09 -15.31 19.13
N ASN A 350 -15.17 -14.83 17.88
CA ASN A 350 -16.42 -14.71 17.13
C ASN A 350 -16.78 -15.97 16.31
N ALA A 351 -15.98 -17.03 16.38
CA ALA A 351 -16.28 -18.29 15.70
C ALA A 351 -17.43 -19.05 16.38
N ASN A 352 -18.21 -19.78 15.58
CA ASN A 352 -19.23 -20.70 16.08
C ASN A 352 -18.57 -22.03 16.48
N TYR A 353 -18.87 -22.51 17.68
CA TYR A 353 -18.32 -23.75 18.23
C TYR A 353 -19.42 -24.80 18.45
N ASP A 354 -19.10 -26.08 18.21
CA ASP A 354 -19.98 -27.20 18.53
C ASP A 354 -19.95 -27.58 20.03
N ALA A 355 -20.72 -28.59 20.41
CA ALA A 355 -20.79 -29.08 21.79
C ALA A 355 -19.47 -29.67 22.32
N ASN A 356 -18.55 -30.06 21.42
CA ASN A 356 -17.21 -30.55 21.76
C ASN A 356 -16.17 -29.42 21.78
N GLY A 357 -16.59 -28.17 21.53
CA GLY A 357 -15.72 -27.01 21.47
C GLY A 357 -14.97 -26.87 20.15
N ASN A 358 -15.29 -27.61 19.09
CA ASN A 358 -14.65 -27.45 17.78
C ASN A 358 -15.33 -26.36 16.95
N SER A 359 -14.55 -25.57 16.24
CA SER A 359 -15.09 -24.55 15.34
C SER A 359 -15.86 -25.20 14.20
N GLN A 360 -17.07 -24.71 13.95
CA GLN A 360 -17.94 -25.22 12.87
C GLN A 360 -17.46 -24.74 11.49
N SER A 361 -16.69 -23.66 11.46
CA SER A 361 -16.03 -23.13 10.27
C SER A 361 -14.52 -23.16 10.44
N ASN A 362 -13.82 -23.27 9.32
CA ASN A 362 -12.38 -23.08 9.29
C ASN A 362 -12.02 -21.63 9.61
N ILE A 363 -11.01 -21.43 10.46
CA ILE A 363 -10.52 -20.11 10.87
C ILE A 363 -9.27 -19.77 10.07
N ASN A 364 -9.18 -18.51 9.63
CA ASN A 364 -8.03 -17.98 8.90
C ASN A 364 -6.75 -18.09 9.74
N CYS A 365 -5.69 -18.56 9.08
CA CYS A 365 -4.36 -18.72 9.66
C CYS A 365 -3.36 -17.94 8.82
N TYR A 366 -2.31 -17.42 9.45
CA TYR A 366 -1.24 -16.67 8.80
C TYR A 366 0.12 -17.26 9.16
N LYS A 367 1.12 -17.05 8.31
CA LYS A 367 2.50 -17.47 8.57
C LYS A 367 3.49 -16.52 7.90
N ILE A 368 4.76 -16.62 8.27
CA ILE A 368 5.85 -16.00 7.50
C ILE A 368 6.07 -16.80 6.22
N GLY A 369 6.20 -16.11 5.10
CA GLY A 369 6.55 -16.70 3.83
C GLY A 369 6.93 -15.64 2.80
N THR A 370 7.05 -16.10 1.57
CA THR A 370 7.40 -15.21 0.45
C THR A 370 6.15 -14.58 -0.17
N GLU A 371 6.19 -13.27 -0.37
CA GLU A 371 5.21 -12.53 -1.13
C GLU A 371 5.88 -11.78 -2.29
N THR A 372 5.21 -11.73 -3.44
CA THR A 372 5.63 -10.87 -4.55
C THR A 372 5.13 -9.46 -4.29
N LYS A 373 6.05 -8.50 -4.14
CA LYS A 373 5.75 -7.07 -4.03
C LYS A 373 5.98 -6.39 -5.37
N THR A 374 5.11 -5.44 -5.68
CA THR A 374 5.21 -4.61 -6.89
C THR A 374 5.09 -3.14 -6.52
N GLU A 375 5.93 -2.33 -7.12
CA GLU A 375 5.94 -0.87 -6.97
C GLU A 375 6.02 -0.22 -8.35
N GLU A 376 5.27 0.87 -8.56
CA GLU A 376 5.31 1.63 -9.78
C GLU A 376 6.34 2.77 -9.67
N VAL A 377 7.41 2.69 -10.48
CA VAL A 377 8.36 3.78 -10.65
C VAL A 377 7.90 4.63 -11.83
N LYS A 378 7.62 5.91 -11.55
CA LYS A 378 7.05 6.83 -12.54
C LYS A 378 8.08 7.84 -13.04
N ALA A 379 8.01 8.09 -14.34
CA ALA A 379 8.64 9.23 -15.00
C ALA A 379 10.14 9.37 -14.72
N VAL A 380 10.91 8.30 -14.90
CA VAL A 380 12.37 8.37 -14.86
C VAL A 380 12.86 9.08 -16.11
N GLU A 381 13.42 10.28 -15.94
CA GLU A 381 13.86 11.15 -17.02
C GLU A 381 15.30 10.85 -17.49
N GLY A 382 15.57 11.20 -18.74
CA GLY A 382 16.93 11.13 -19.29
C GLY A 382 17.42 9.71 -19.56
N CYS A 383 16.50 8.76 -19.76
CA CYS A 383 16.82 7.39 -20.16
C CYS A 383 17.25 7.35 -21.62
N GLU A 384 18.27 6.55 -21.94
CA GLU A 384 18.71 6.32 -23.32
C GLU A 384 18.27 4.92 -23.74
N ILE A 385 17.73 4.77 -24.95
CA ILE A 385 17.18 3.52 -25.45
C ILE A 385 17.88 3.14 -26.75
N GLU A 386 18.30 1.89 -26.86
CA GLU A 386 18.87 1.33 -28.09
C GLU A 386 17.85 0.42 -28.79
N LYS A 387 17.83 0.48 -30.12
CA LYS A 387 16.97 -0.35 -30.97
C LYS A 387 17.81 -1.31 -31.80
N ASP A 388 17.25 -2.46 -32.11
CA ASP A 388 17.80 -3.35 -33.14
C ASP A 388 17.48 -2.85 -34.57
N SER A 389 17.97 -3.59 -35.57
CA SER A 389 17.71 -3.33 -36.99
C SER A 389 16.23 -3.48 -37.39
N SER A 390 15.41 -4.08 -36.53
CA SER A 390 13.96 -4.27 -36.73
C SER A 390 13.14 -3.16 -36.07
N GLY A 391 13.79 -2.23 -35.35
CA GLY A 391 13.14 -1.14 -34.61
C GLY A 391 12.66 -1.51 -33.20
N ARG A 392 12.97 -2.72 -32.72
CA ARG A 392 12.62 -3.20 -31.38
C ARG A 392 13.62 -2.69 -30.35
N TYR A 393 13.15 -2.31 -29.18
CA TYR A 393 14.03 -1.88 -28.09
C TYR A 393 14.80 -3.06 -27.50
N ILE A 394 16.12 -2.93 -27.41
CA ILE A 394 17.02 -4.00 -26.94
C ILE A 394 17.75 -3.66 -25.65
N ASN A 395 18.04 -2.37 -25.40
CA ASN A 395 18.68 -1.92 -24.17
C ASN A 395 18.04 -0.64 -23.67
N ILE A 396 18.02 -0.48 -22.35
CA ILE A 396 17.67 0.76 -21.66
C ILE A 396 18.82 1.19 -20.76
N THR A 397 19.21 2.45 -20.83
CA THR A 397 20.20 3.05 -19.94
C THR A 397 19.49 4.04 -19.03
N ILE A 398 19.54 3.76 -17.72
CA ILE A 398 18.91 4.55 -16.67
C ILE A 398 20.01 5.16 -15.80
N LYS A 399 19.81 6.37 -15.28
CA LYS A 399 20.72 6.98 -14.31
C LYS A 399 20.31 6.59 -12.89
N ASP A 400 21.26 6.11 -12.09
CA ASP A 400 21.05 5.84 -10.68
C ASP A 400 20.92 7.14 -9.86
N ALA A 401 20.63 7.01 -8.55
CA ALA A 401 20.52 8.16 -7.63
C ALA A 401 21.84 8.94 -7.48
N SER A 402 22.97 8.36 -7.88
CA SER A 402 24.30 8.98 -7.86
C SER A 402 24.65 9.64 -9.21
N GLY A 403 23.78 9.54 -10.20
CA GLY A 403 23.96 10.07 -11.56
C GLY A 403 24.76 9.15 -12.50
N ASN A 404 25.15 7.95 -12.07
CA ASN A 404 25.84 6.97 -12.93
C ASN A 404 24.86 6.33 -13.90
N LYS A 405 25.29 6.15 -15.15
CA LYS A 405 24.50 5.46 -16.18
C LYS A 405 24.68 3.95 -16.03
N ILE A 406 23.57 3.23 -15.89
CA ILE A 406 23.52 1.76 -15.87
C ILE A 406 22.69 1.30 -17.07
N THR A 407 23.22 0.36 -17.84
CA THR A 407 22.56 -0.19 -19.03
C THR A 407 22.03 -1.59 -18.73
N TYR A 408 20.75 -1.81 -19.03
CA TYR A 408 20.05 -3.06 -18.86
C TYR A 408 19.59 -3.60 -20.21
N ALA A 409 19.74 -4.91 -20.41
CA ALA A 409 19.19 -5.60 -21.57
C ALA A 409 17.67 -5.76 -21.42
N LEU A 410 16.94 -5.40 -22.47
CA LEU A 410 15.50 -5.54 -22.57
C LEU A 410 15.15 -6.92 -23.13
N THR A 411 14.42 -7.69 -22.34
CA THR A 411 13.67 -8.84 -22.84
C THR A 411 12.33 -8.34 -23.32
N THR A 412 11.94 -8.73 -24.52
CA THR A 412 10.63 -8.34 -25.04
C THR A 412 9.77 -9.57 -25.22
N THR A 413 8.58 -9.53 -24.64
CA THR A 413 7.54 -10.54 -24.79
C THR A 413 6.32 -9.92 -25.45
N THR A 414 5.49 -10.75 -26.07
CA THR A 414 4.17 -10.33 -26.56
C THR A 414 3.14 -10.70 -25.51
N ALA A 415 2.33 -9.74 -25.08
CA ALA A 415 1.20 -9.98 -24.20
C ALA A 415 -0.09 -9.65 -24.94
N THR A 416 -1.01 -10.60 -24.99
CA THR A 416 -2.33 -10.43 -25.59
C THR A 416 -3.36 -10.24 -24.48
N ASP A 417 -4.19 -9.21 -24.60
CA ASP A 417 -5.33 -9.00 -23.71
C ASP A 417 -6.47 -9.95 -24.12
N GLN A 418 -6.41 -11.18 -23.61
CA GLN A 418 -7.35 -12.24 -23.98
C GLN A 418 -8.80 -11.87 -23.62
N ALA A 419 -9.02 -11.20 -22.49
CA ALA A 419 -10.36 -10.82 -22.06
C ALA A 419 -10.99 -9.79 -23.01
N ALA A 420 -10.22 -8.78 -23.44
CA ALA A 420 -10.69 -7.80 -24.41
C ALA A 420 -10.94 -8.43 -25.79
N TYR A 421 -10.10 -9.37 -26.22
CA TYR A 421 -10.31 -10.10 -27.47
C TYR A 421 -11.56 -11.00 -27.41
N ASP A 422 -11.76 -11.73 -26.32
CA ASP A 422 -12.92 -12.60 -26.13
C ASP A 422 -14.23 -11.80 -26.09
N ASP A 423 -14.23 -10.64 -25.43
CA ASP A 423 -15.37 -9.71 -25.41
C ASP A 423 -15.70 -9.20 -26.82
N ALA A 424 -14.68 -8.77 -27.58
CA ALA A 424 -14.86 -8.34 -28.97
C ALA A 424 -15.33 -9.48 -29.88
N MET A 425 -14.88 -10.71 -29.65
CA MET A 425 -15.33 -11.88 -30.40
C MET A 425 -16.80 -12.21 -30.10
N ASN A 426 -17.21 -12.15 -28.83
CA ASN A 426 -18.61 -12.34 -28.44
C ASN A 426 -19.53 -11.30 -29.12
N GLN A 427 -19.09 -10.04 -29.17
CA GLN A 427 -19.81 -8.98 -29.88
C GLN A 427 -19.92 -9.27 -31.38
N TYR A 428 -18.84 -9.71 -32.02
CA TYR A 428 -18.86 -10.12 -33.41
C TYR A 428 -19.80 -11.31 -33.67
N GLU A 429 -19.81 -12.33 -32.81
CA GLU A 429 -20.72 -13.47 -32.93
C GLU A 429 -22.19 -13.04 -32.85
N TYR A 430 -22.50 -12.11 -31.95
CA TYR A 430 -23.83 -11.51 -31.82
C TYR A 430 -24.22 -10.73 -33.09
N GLU A 431 -23.36 -9.82 -33.56
CA GLU A 431 -23.62 -9.03 -34.77
C GLU A 431 -23.76 -9.91 -36.02
N LYS A 432 -22.95 -10.97 -36.12
CA LYS A 432 -23.06 -11.96 -37.18
C LYS A 432 -24.39 -12.70 -37.14
N TYR A 433 -24.84 -13.10 -35.94
CA TYR A 433 -26.14 -13.76 -35.79
C TYR A 433 -27.29 -12.85 -36.20
N GLU A 434 -27.30 -11.59 -35.76
CA GLU A 434 -28.31 -10.60 -36.17
C GLU A 434 -28.29 -10.34 -37.67
N TYR A 435 -27.10 -10.26 -38.27
CA TYR A 435 -26.92 -10.11 -39.71
C TYR A 435 -27.49 -11.31 -40.48
N ASP A 436 -27.13 -12.54 -40.08
CA ASP A 436 -27.61 -13.77 -40.72
C ASP A 436 -29.15 -13.88 -40.60
N GLN A 437 -29.71 -13.52 -39.44
CA GLN A 437 -31.16 -13.49 -39.21
C GLN A 437 -31.85 -12.43 -40.09
N ALA A 438 -31.31 -11.22 -40.17
CA ALA A 438 -31.87 -10.15 -40.99
C ALA A 438 -31.85 -10.49 -42.49
N ILE A 439 -30.79 -11.14 -42.99
CA ILE A 439 -30.76 -11.66 -44.36
C ILE A 439 -31.84 -12.71 -44.57
N GLN A 440 -31.97 -13.66 -43.63
CA GLN A 440 -32.97 -14.72 -43.74
C GLN A 440 -34.39 -14.11 -43.78
N ASP A 441 -34.68 -13.15 -42.90
CA ASP A 441 -35.97 -12.46 -42.83
C ASP A 441 -36.27 -11.67 -44.11
N ILE A 442 -35.28 -10.96 -44.67
CA ILE A 442 -35.43 -10.22 -45.94
C ILE A 442 -35.71 -11.20 -47.08
N ASN A 443 -34.95 -12.29 -47.18
CA ASN A 443 -35.14 -13.31 -48.21
C ASN A 443 -36.53 -13.96 -48.11
N SER A 444 -36.99 -14.29 -46.90
CA SER A 444 -38.34 -14.82 -46.67
C SER A 444 -39.43 -13.82 -47.06
N LYS A 445 -39.26 -12.52 -46.77
CA LYS A 445 -40.20 -11.48 -47.21
C LYS A 445 -40.25 -11.34 -48.73
N ILE A 446 -39.10 -11.40 -49.40
CA ILE A 446 -39.02 -11.40 -50.88
C ILE A 446 -39.76 -12.62 -51.44
N GLU A 447 -39.57 -13.82 -50.88
CA GLU A 447 -40.25 -15.04 -51.31
C GLU A 447 -41.78 -14.95 -51.16
N ILE A 448 -42.26 -14.40 -50.04
CA ILE A 448 -43.69 -14.15 -49.82
C ILE A 448 -44.23 -13.20 -50.88
N ILE A 449 -43.57 -12.06 -51.12
CA ILE A 449 -44.00 -11.08 -52.12
C ILE A 449 -44.02 -11.68 -53.53
N GLN A 450 -43.02 -12.50 -53.89
CA GLN A 450 -42.99 -13.17 -55.19
C GLN A 450 -44.13 -14.17 -55.34
N SER A 451 -44.48 -14.89 -54.27
CA SER A 451 -45.64 -15.79 -54.24
C SER A 451 -46.97 -15.02 -54.38
N GLU A 452 -47.11 -13.89 -53.67
CA GLU A 452 -48.29 -13.02 -53.78
C GLU A 452 -48.43 -12.42 -55.19
N ASP A 453 -47.34 -11.91 -55.78
CA ASP A 453 -47.37 -11.39 -57.16
C ASP A 453 -47.79 -12.47 -58.16
N LYS A 454 -47.29 -13.71 -57.99
CA LYS A 454 -47.69 -14.85 -58.82
C LYS A 454 -49.18 -15.19 -58.70
N ASN A 455 -49.73 -15.15 -57.48
CA ASN A 455 -51.16 -15.37 -57.25
C ASN A 455 -52.02 -14.27 -57.88
N LEU A 456 -51.59 -13.01 -57.76
CA LEU A 456 -52.25 -11.87 -58.40
C LEU A 456 -52.18 -11.96 -59.93
N GLU A 457 -51.05 -12.39 -60.50
CA GLU A 457 -50.91 -12.61 -61.94
C GLU A 457 -51.86 -13.71 -62.44
N LEU A 458 -52.01 -14.81 -61.70
CA LEU A 458 -52.98 -15.87 -62.04
C LEU A 458 -54.42 -15.36 -62.00
N ARG A 459 -54.77 -14.57 -60.97
CA ARG A 459 -56.10 -13.97 -60.87
C ARG A 459 -56.37 -12.96 -61.98
N LEU A 460 -55.37 -12.16 -62.35
CA LEU A 460 -55.47 -11.24 -63.48
C LEU A 460 -55.75 -11.99 -64.79
N LYS A 461 -55.02 -13.08 -65.07
CA LYS A 461 -55.27 -13.93 -66.25
C LYS A 461 -56.68 -14.52 -66.28
N GLN A 462 -57.22 -14.90 -65.12
CA GLN A 462 -58.61 -15.37 -65.02
C GLN A 462 -59.60 -14.25 -65.34
N LEU A 463 -59.42 -13.06 -64.78
CA LEU A 463 -60.25 -11.89 -65.08
C LEU A 463 -60.18 -11.48 -66.54
N ASP A 464 -59.01 -11.53 -67.18
CA ASP A 464 -58.86 -11.27 -68.61
C ASP A 464 -59.68 -12.27 -69.44
N THR A 465 -59.63 -13.56 -69.08
CA THR A 465 -60.43 -14.61 -69.74
C THR A 465 -61.93 -14.38 -69.54
N GLU A 466 -62.36 -13.97 -68.34
CA GLU A 466 -63.75 -13.62 -68.06
C GLU A 466 -64.21 -12.38 -68.83
N GLN A 467 -63.36 -11.35 -68.91
CA GLN A 467 -63.63 -10.13 -69.66
C GLN A 467 -63.85 -10.45 -71.15
N ASP A 468 -63.01 -11.28 -71.75
CA ASP A 468 -63.13 -11.73 -73.14
C ASP A 468 -64.43 -12.50 -73.38
N ALA A 469 -64.80 -13.39 -72.45
CA ALA A 469 -66.05 -14.14 -72.51
C ALA A 469 -67.28 -13.22 -72.41
N ILE A 470 -67.26 -12.26 -71.46
CA ILE A 470 -68.33 -11.27 -71.31
C ILE A 470 -68.40 -10.36 -72.54
N SER A 471 -67.27 -9.93 -73.10
CA SER A 471 -67.23 -9.11 -74.31
C SER A 471 -67.87 -9.84 -75.49
N THR A 472 -67.55 -11.13 -75.65
CA THR A 472 -68.18 -11.98 -76.68
C THR A 472 -69.70 -12.10 -76.45
N GLU A 473 -70.15 -12.21 -75.20
CA GLU A 473 -71.58 -12.24 -74.86
C GLU A 473 -72.28 -10.91 -75.16
N ILE A 474 -71.63 -9.78 -74.84
CA ILE A 474 -72.10 -8.42 -75.16
C ILE A 474 -72.28 -8.27 -76.67
N ASP A 475 -71.29 -8.65 -77.48
CA ASP A 475 -71.34 -8.56 -78.94
C ASP A 475 -72.49 -9.42 -79.50
N ALA A 476 -72.70 -10.61 -78.94
CA ALA A 476 -73.81 -11.48 -79.34
C ALA A 476 -75.18 -10.87 -78.98
N VAL A 477 -75.32 -10.30 -77.78
CA VAL A 477 -76.56 -9.62 -77.35
C VAL A 477 -76.81 -8.35 -78.15
N GLN A 478 -75.76 -7.56 -78.44
CA GLN A 478 -75.84 -6.36 -79.25
C GLN A 478 -76.38 -6.68 -80.65
N LYS A 479 -75.84 -7.72 -81.31
CA LYS A 479 -76.37 -8.20 -82.60
C LYS A 479 -77.85 -8.59 -82.55
N VAL A 480 -78.31 -9.16 -81.43
CA VAL A 480 -79.73 -9.50 -81.23
C VAL A 480 -80.59 -8.24 -81.07
N ILE A 481 -80.11 -7.23 -80.33
CA ILE A 481 -80.77 -5.93 -80.19
C ILE A 481 -80.88 -5.25 -81.56
N GLU A 482 -79.79 -5.17 -82.31
CA GLU A 482 -79.74 -4.59 -83.67
C GLU A 482 -80.76 -5.25 -84.60
N LYS A 483 -80.81 -6.59 -84.64
CA LYS A 483 -81.81 -7.33 -85.44
C LYS A 483 -83.25 -7.05 -85.02
N ASN A 484 -83.51 -6.94 -83.71
CA ASN A 484 -84.85 -6.63 -83.20
C ASN A 484 -85.28 -5.19 -83.54
N VAL A 485 -84.33 -4.24 -83.48
CA VAL A 485 -84.55 -2.85 -83.91
C VAL A 485 -84.82 -2.80 -85.40
N GLU A 486 -83.98 -3.42 -86.23
CA GLU A 486 -84.15 -3.47 -87.69
C GLU A 486 -85.49 -4.09 -88.09
N SER A 487 -85.86 -5.19 -87.44
CA SER A 487 -87.14 -5.87 -87.66
C SER A 487 -88.32 -4.99 -87.23
N SER A 488 -88.20 -4.27 -86.11
CA SER A 488 -89.23 -3.31 -85.68
C SER A 488 -89.37 -2.17 -86.70
N PHE A 489 -88.27 -1.56 -87.15
CA PHE A 489 -88.29 -0.48 -88.16
C PHE A 489 -88.85 -0.93 -89.50
N LYS A 490 -88.47 -2.12 -90.01
CA LYS A 490 -89.01 -2.70 -91.26
C LYS A 490 -90.50 -3.04 -91.20
N THR A 491 -91.08 -3.13 -90.01
CA THR A 491 -92.51 -3.43 -89.83
C THR A 491 -93.36 -2.15 -89.74
N PHE A 492 -92.74 -0.99 -89.50
CA PHE A 492 -93.41 0.30 -89.33
C PHE A 492 -93.10 1.35 -90.42
N GLY A 493 -92.11 1.11 -91.29
CA GLY A 493 -91.89 1.85 -92.54
C GLY A 493 -92.28 1.00 -93.73
#